data_AF-A0A7G8J5P6-F1
#
_entry.id   AF-A0A7G8J5P6-F1
#
_cell.length_a   1.000
_cell.length_b   1.000
_cell.length_c   1.000
_cell.angle_alpha   90.00
_cell.angle_beta   90.00
_cell.angle_gamma   90.00
#
_symmetry.space_group_name_H-M   'P 1'
#
loop_
_entity.id
_entity.type
_entity.pdbx_description
1 polymer ?
#
loop_
_entity_poly.entity_id
_entity_poly.type
_entity_poly.pdbx_seq_one_letter_code
_entity_poly.pdbx_strand_id
1 'polypeptide(L)'
;MIDECTLQHLGGCLGAVAFDDQPRVTPGRVRPFIWAYLLLRGAVRRHEVVGALSGHVRDEDIRVEDDPLDRSTLEVTVDDCLANLVLANVLRFNGDLYVLKPEALARTVSLVTQLDAQLPDHLLHDLAGR
;
A
#
# COMPACT_ATOMS: atom_id res chain seq x y z
N MET A 1 8.05 -42.26 -18.76
CA MET A 1 9.42 -41.69 -18.74
C MET A 1 9.35 -40.42 -19.56
N ILE A 2 9.30 -39.27 -18.90
CA ILE A 2 9.37 -37.97 -19.57
C ILE A 2 10.83 -37.52 -19.45
N ASP A 3 11.40 -37.20 -20.60
CA ASP A 3 12.82 -36.97 -20.86
C ASP A 3 13.30 -35.67 -20.19
N GLU A 4 14.43 -35.73 -19.47
CA GLU A 4 15.05 -34.60 -18.75
C GLU A 4 15.45 -33.45 -19.68
N CYS A 5 15.46 -33.68 -20.99
CA CYS A 5 15.80 -32.68 -22.00
C CYS A 5 14.66 -31.69 -22.31
N THR A 6 13.40 -31.99 -21.95
CA THR A 6 12.28 -31.01 -22.11
C THR A 6 12.25 -29.97 -20.97
N LEU A 7 12.90 -30.27 -19.84
CA LEU A 7 12.96 -29.39 -18.67
C LEU A 7 14.04 -28.30 -18.79
N GLN A 8 15.00 -28.44 -19.71
CA GLN A 8 16.11 -27.48 -19.85
C GLN A 8 15.88 -26.39 -20.92
N HIS A 9 14.83 -26.48 -21.73
CA HIS A 9 14.49 -25.45 -22.73
C HIS A 9 13.42 -24.44 -22.28
N LEU A 10 12.90 -24.60 -21.06
CA LEU A 10 12.17 -23.55 -20.33
C LEU A 10 13.07 -22.85 -19.29
N GLY A 11 14.38 -22.87 -19.53
CA GLY A 11 15.42 -22.09 -18.83
C GLY A 11 15.40 -20.60 -19.16
N GLY A 12 14.21 -20.01 -19.28
CA GLY A 12 13.96 -18.59 -19.46
C GLY A 12 12.51 -18.33 -19.06
N CYS A 13 12.30 -17.42 -18.12
CA CYS A 13 11.00 -17.10 -17.48
C CYS A 13 10.62 -17.95 -16.25
N LEU A 14 11.54 -18.18 -15.31
CA LEU A 14 11.18 -18.43 -13.89
C LEU A 14 10.76 -17.13 -13.15
N GLY A 15 10.24 -16.13 -13.88
CA GLY A 15 9.67 -14.90 -13.33
C GLY A 15 8.15 -14.77 -13.56
N ALA A 16 7.51 -15.79 -14.13
CA ALA A 16 6.10 -15.79 -14.50
C ALA A 16 5.29 -16.80 -13.68
N VAL A 17 5.55 -16.92 -12.37
CA VAL A 17 4.49 -17.36 -11.47
C VAL A 17 3.48 -16.22 -11.48
N ALA A 18 2.36 -16.44 -12.16
CA ALA A 18 1.29 -15.50 -12.40
C ALA A 18 0.78 -14.84 -11.12
N PHE A 19 1.37 -13.69 -10.76
CA PHE A 19 0.70 -12.64 -9.98
C PHE A 19 0.06 -11.65 -10.96
N ASP A 20 -0.68 -12.17 -11.95
CA ASP A 20 -1.32 -11.35 -12.99
C ASP A 20 -2.52 -10.57 -12.44
N ASP A 21 -3.01 -10.97 -11.26
CA ASP A 21 -4.03 -10.26 -10.50
C ASP A 21 -3.36 -9.40 -9.43
N GLN A 22 -3.01 -8.16 -9.78
CA GLN A 22 -2.74 -7.14 -8.75
C GLN A 22 -3.91 -7.12 -7.75
N PRO A 23 -3.68 -6.89 -6.45
CA PRO A 23 -4.76 -6.93 -5.48
C PRO A 23 -5.67 -5.70 -5.60
N ARG A 24 -6.95 -5.87 -5.30
CA ARG A 24 -7.89 -4.74 -5.11
C ARG A 24 -7.42 -3.82 -3.98
N VAL A 25 -7.63 -2.52 -4.16
CA VAL A 25 -7.43 -1.53 -3.11
C VAL A 25 -8.40 -1.80 -1.95
N THR A 26 -7.88 -1.77 -0.72
CA THR A 26 -8.67 -1.88 0.51
C THR A 26 -8.03 -1.00 1.58
N PRO A 27 -8.80 -0.55 2.60
CA PRO A 27 -8.23 0.21 3.72
C PRO A 27 -7.05 -0.50 4.42
N GLY A 28 -7.10 -1.84 4.49
CA GLY A 28 -6.04 -2.65 5.07
C GLY A 28 -4.72 -2.59 4.29
N ARG A 29 -4.76 -2.39 2.97
CA ARG A 29 -3.57 -2.22 2.12
C ARG A 29 -3.08 -0.77 2.12
N VAL A 30 -3.97 0.20 2.29
CA VAL A 30 -3.62 1.62 2.30
C VAL A 30 -2.94 2.04 3.61
N ARG A 31 -3.45 1.59 4.76
CA ARG A 31 -2.99 2.02 6.09
C ARG A 31 -1.49 1.81 6.33
N PRO A 32 -0.84 0.69 5.96
CA PRO A 32 0.60 0.50 6.12
C PRO A 32 1.43 1.61 5.46
N PHE A 33 1.05 2.06 4.27
CA PHE A 33 1.73 3.14 3.55
C PHE A 33 1.57 4.49 4.26
N ILE A 34 0.37 4.78 4.77
CA ILE A 34 0.13 5.98 5.59
C ILE A 34 1.02 5.95 6.83
N TRP A 35 1.05 4.83 7.55
CA TRP A 35 1.86 4.69 8.76
C TRP A 35 3.36 4.82 8.48
N ALA A 36 3.85 4.30 7.35
CA ALA A 36 5.25 4.45 6.96
C ALA A 36 5.66 5.93 6.84
N TYR A 37 4.86 6.76 6.15
CA TYR A 37 5.14 8.21 6.05
C TYR A 37 5.04 8.92 7.39
N LEU A 38 4.01 8.60 8.20
CA LEU A 38 3.80 9.22 9.50
C LEU A 38 4.92 8.88 10.50
N LEU A 39 5.42 7.65 10.51
CA LEU A 39 6.52 7.25 11.39
C LEU A 39 7.87 7.79 10.90
N LEU A 40 8.08 7.90 9.59
CA LEU A 40 9.34 8.39 9.03
C LEU A 40 9.55 9.89 9.27
N ARG A 41 8.50 10.71 9.12
CA ARG A 41 8.63 12.18 9.17
C ARG A 41 7.46 12.94 9.81
N GLY A 42 6.50 12.23 10.41
CA GLY A 42 5.38 12.86 11.14
C GLY A 42 4.29 13.48 10.27
N ALA A 43 4.39 13.42 8.94
CA ALA A 43 3.41 14.02 8.05
C ALA A 43 3.34 13.34 6.67
N VAL A 44 2.17 13.40 6.04
CA VAL A 44 1.89 12.80 4.74
C VAL A 44 0.89 13.63 3.94
N ARG A 45 1.07 13.68 2.62
CA ARG A 45 0.09 14.22 1.67
C ARG A 45 -0.63 13.09 0.95
N ARG A 46 -1.87 13.36 0.55
CA ARG A 46 -2.72 12.41 -0.20
C ARG A 46 -2.00 11.81 -1.42
N HIS A 47 -1.43 12.65 -2.27
CA HIS A 47 -0.80 12.22 -3.52
C HIS A 47 0.46 11.35 -3.32
N GLU A 48 1.14 11.47 -2.18
CA GLU A 48 2.29 10.62 -1.86
C GLU A 48 1.85 9.18 -1.58
N VAL A 49 0.73 9.03 -0.87
CA VAL A 49 0.14 7.70 -0.60
C VAL A 49 -0.41 7.09 -1.88
N VAL A 50 -1.14 7.87 -2.68
CA VAL A 50 -1.67 7.42 -3.97
C VAL A 50 -0.52 6.98 -4.88
N GLY A 51 0.49 7.83 -5.09
CA GLY A 51 1.64 7.53 -5.94
C GLY A 51 2.45 6.32 -5.47
N ALA A 52 2.57 6.10 -4.15
CA ALA A 52 3.21 4.92 -3.60
C ALA A 52 2.41 3.62 -3.84
N LEU A 53 1.09 3.70 -3.94
CA LEU A 53 0.20 2.55 -4.12
C LEU A 53 -0.16 2.24 -5.57
N SER A 54 -0.07 3.22 -6.47
CA SER A 54 -0.51 3.05 -7.86
C SER A 54 0.17 1.89 -8.59
N GLY A 55 1.40 1.51 -8.24
CA GLY A 55 2.07 0.34 -8.83
C GLY A 55 1.71 -1.01 -8.20
N HIS A 56 0.88 -1.01 -7.15
CA HIS A 56 0.60 -2.17 -6.31
C HIS A 56 -0.89 -2.55 -6.22
N VAL A 57 -1.75 -1.83 -6.94
CA VAL A 57 -3.21 -2.04 -6.99
C VAL A 57 -3.64 -2.22 -8.43
N ARG A 58 -4.79 -2.88 -8.65
CA ARG A 58 -5.34 -3.11 -10.00
C ARG A 58 -5.51 -1.80 -10.77
N ASP A 59 -5.27 -1.86 -12.09
CA ASP A 59 -5.49 -0.75 -13.02
C ASP A 59 -6.90 -0.12 -12.90
N GLU A 60 -7.92 -0.95 -12.70
CA GLU A 60 -9.31 -0.52 -12.53
C GLU A 60 -9.49 0.38 -11.30
N ASP A 61 -8.71 0.17 -10.25
CA ASP A 61 -8.79 0.97 -9.02
C ASP A 61 -8.11 2.34 -9.18
N ILE A 62 -7.29 2.52 -10.22
CA ILE A 62 -6.56 3.76 -10.56
C ILE A 62 -7.35 4.59 -11.57
N ARG A 63 -8.23 3.95 -12.35
CA ARG A 63 -9.10 4.63 -13.30
C ARG A 63 -10.17 5.43 -12.55
N VAL A 64 -10.50 6.58 -13.12
CA VAL A 64 -11.64 7.38 -12.67
C VAL A 64 -12.88 6.82 -13.35
N GLU A 65 -13.80 6.27 -12.56
CA GLU A 65 -15.06 5.71 -13.04
C GLU A 65 -16.22 6.41 -12.31
N ASP A 66 -17.02 7.19 -13.06
CA ASP A 66 -18.29 7.78 -12.64
C ASP A 66 -18.33 8.45 -11.23
N ASP A 67 -17.21 9.01 -10.74
CA ASP A 67 -17.16 9.79 -9.48
C ASP A 67 -17.48 11.27 -9.74
N PRO A 68 -18.38 11.91 -8.96
CA PRO A 68 -18.73 13.31 -9.13
C PRO A 68 -17.58 14.32 -8.95
N LEU A 69 -16.44 13.86 -8.41
CA LEU A 69 -15.26 14.68 -8.14
C LEU A 69 -14.04 14.22 -8.96
N ASP A 70 -14.25 13.41 -10.01
CA ASP A 70 -13.21 12.87 -10.89
C ASP A 70 -12.10 12.10 -10.14
N ARG A 71 -12.46 11.34 -9.09
CA ARG A 71 -11.51 10.55 -8.30
C ARG A 71 -11.59 9.07 -8.63
N SER A 72 -10.43 8.42 -8.57
CA SER A 72 -10.29 6.96 -8.66
C SER A 72 -10.70 6.25 -7.37
N THR A 73 -10.99 4.95 -7.43
CA THR A 73 -11.29 4.13 -6.25
C THR A 73 -10.13 4.14 -5.24
N LEU A 74 -8.89 4.15 -5.73
CA LEU A 74 -7.68 4.29 -4.91
C LEU A 74 -7.70 5.61 -4.13
N GLU A 75 -7.96 6.71 -4.81
CA GLU A 75 -8.04 8.04 -4.22
C GLU A 75 -9.12 8.14 -3.14
N VAL A 76 -10.31 7.62 -3.42
CA VAL A 76 -11.41 7.57 -2.44
C VAL A 76 -11.00 6.77 -1.21
N THR A 77 -10.38 5.60 -1.40
CA THR A 77 -9.95 4.75 -0.29
C THR A 77 -8.85 5.40 0.55
N VAL A 78 -7.93 6.14 -0.08
CA VAL A 78 -6.89 6.91 0.60
C VAL A 78 -7.51 8.06 1.40
N ASP A 79 -8.42 8.81 0.81
CA ASP A 79 -9.14 9.91 1.45
C ASP A 79 -9.91 9.43 2.68
N ASP A 80 -10.64 8.32 2.55
CA ASP A 80 -11.37 7.71 3.66
C ASP A 80 -10.45 7.26 4.79
N CYS A 81 -9.29 6.67 4.47
CA CYS A 81 -8.31 6.27 5.49
C CYS A 81 -7.76 7.49 6.25
N LEU A 82 -7.39 8.55 5.53
CA LEU A 82 -6.87 9.77 6.14
C LEU A 82 -7.94 10.52 6.95
N ALA A 83 -9.17 10.61 6.43
CA ALA A 83 -10.31 11.20 7.13
C ALA A 83 -10.62 10.46 8.43
N ASN A 84 -10.63 9.12 8.40
CA ASN A 84 -10.83 8.31 9.60
C ASN A 84 -9.77 8.58 10.68
N LEU A 85 -8.52 8.81 10.30
CA LEU A 85 -7.44 9.14 11.25
C LEU A 85 -7.57 10.58 11.81
N VAL A 86 -8.10 11.52 11.01
CA VAL A 86 -8.46 12.85 11.50
C VAL A 86 -9.62 12.76 12.51
N LEU A 87 -10.68 12.01 12.19
CA LEU A 87 -11.83 11.79 13.08
C LEU A 87 -11.43 11.08 14.37
N ALA A 88 -10.48 10.13 14.30
CA ALA A 88 -9.91 9.45 15.46
C ALA A 88 -8.97 10.34 16.30
N ASN A 89 -8.85 11.62 15.96
CA ASN A 89 -8.00 12.61 16.61
C ASN A 89 -6.50 12.24 16.58
N VAL A 90 -6.07 11.45 15.60
CA VAL A 90 -4.66 11.06 15.39
C VAL A 90 -3.93 12.09 14.53
N LEU A 91 -4.61 12.61 13.50
CA LEU A 91 -4.04 13.56 12.56
C LEU A 91 -4.67 14.95 12.67
N ARG A 92 -3.88 15.98 12.36
CA ARG A 92 -4.34 17.34 12.08
C ARG A 92 -4.23 17.57 10.57
N PHE A 93 -5.30 18.03 9.94
CA PHE A 93 -5.30 18.42 8.52
C PHE A 93 -5.02 19.92 8.37
N ASN A 94 -4.17 20.28 7.41
CA ASN A 94 -3.81 21.68 7.08
C ASN A 94 -3.95 21.95 5.57
N GLY A 95 -5.11 21.65 5.00
CA GLY A 95 -5.46 21.93 3.60
C GLY A 95 -4.86 20.99 2.55
N ASP A 96 -3.64 20.49 2.77
CA ASP A 96 -2.95 19.54 1.88
C ASP A 96 -2.14 18.50 2.68
N LEU A 97 -1.65 18.89 3.86
CA LEU A 97 -0.79 18.07 4.68
C LEU A 97 -1.56 17.49 5.88
N TYR A 98 -1.44 16.18 6.08
CA TYR A 98 -1.90 15.48 7.26
C TYR A 98 -0.73 15.27 8.21
N VAL A 99 -0.81 15.84 9.41
CA VAL A 99 0.28 15.86 10.39
C VAL A 99 -0.09 15.04 11.61
N LEU A 100 0.80 14.15 12.02
CA LEU A 100 0.64 13.36 13.24
C LEU A 100 0.65 14.27 14.48
N LYS A 101 -0.35 14.11 15.33
CA LYS A 101 -0.42 14.85 16.59
C LYS A 101 0.57 14.26 17.60
N PRO A 102 1.37 15.08 18.32
CA PRO A 102 2.32 14.58 19.32
C PRO A 102 1.65 13.70 20.39
N GLU A 103 0.43 14.03 20.78
CA GLU A 103 -0.34 13.29 21.79
C GLU A 103 -0.74 11.89 21.31
N ALA A 104 -0.82 11.70 19.99
CA ALA A 104 -1.17 10.43 19.37
C ALA A 104 0.05 9.56 19.03
N LEU A 105 1.28 10.07 19.20
CA LEU A 105 2.50 9.37 18.79
C LEU A 105 2.68 8.03 19.50
N ALA A 106 2.60 8.01 20.83
CA ALA A 106 2.79 6.79 21.62
C ALA A 106 1.75 5.71 21.27
N ARG A 107 0.49 6.12 21.07
CA ARG A 107 -0.59 5.24 20.62
C ARG A 107 -0.34 4.72 19.20
N THR A 108 0.16 5.57 18.31
CA THR A 108 0.45 5.22 16.92
C THR A 108 1.59 4.21 16.83
N VAL A 109 2.68 4.44 17.55
CA VAL A 109 3.80 3.49 17.63
C VAL A 109 3.30 2.15 18.18
N SER A 110 2.55 2.16 19.29
CA SER A 110 1.96 0.94 19.86
C SER A 110 1.10 0.18 18.85
N LEU A 111 0.19 0.88 18.14
CA LEU A 111 -0.67 0.28 17.13
C LEU A 111 0.15 -0.32 15.99
N VAL A 112 1.16 0.40 15.47
CA VAL A 112 2.00 -0.12 14.38
C VAL A 112 2.85 -1.30 14.84
N THR A 113 3.35 -1.31 16.06
CA THR A 113 4.07 -2.48 16.61
C THR A 113 3.16 -3.69 16.85
N GLN A 114 1.87 -3.47 17.11
CA GLN A 114 0.89 -4.56 17.23
C GLN A 114 0.44 -5.12 15.88
N LEU A 115 0.63 -4.37 14.79
CA LEU A 115 0.25 -4.82 13.46
C LEU A 115 1.14 -5.97 12.94
N ASP A 116 2.23 -6.31 13.64
CA ASP A 116 3.21 -7.35 13.28
C ASP A 116 3.47 -7.36 11.76
N ALA A 117 3.71 -6.15 11.24
CA ALA A 117 3.64 -5.90 9.81
C ALA A 117 4.79 -6.62 9.10
N GLN A 118 4.44 -7.69 8.38
CA GLN A 118 5.35 -8.44 7.53
C GLN A 118 5.50 -7.73 6.17
N LEU A 119 6.73 -7.71 5.65
CA LEU A 119 6.99 -7.30 4.26
C LEU A 119 6.17 -8.19 3.32
N PRO A 120 5.57 -7.65 2.23
CA PRO A 120 4.88 -8.45 1.23
C PRO A 120 5.72 -9.65 0.78
N ASP A 121 5.08 -10.82 0.67
CA ASP A 121 5.79 -12.10 0.47
C ASP A 121 6.69 -12.12 -0.77
N HIS A 122 6.36 -11.37 -1.82
CA HIS A 122 7.21 -11.24 -3.00
C HIS A 122 8.54 -10.53 -2.70
N LEU A 123 8.54 -9.49 -1.85
CA LEU A 123 9.77 -8.82 -1.41
C LEU A 123 10.59 -9.72 -0.48
N LEU A 124 9.92 -10.52 0.34
CA LEU A 124 10.60 -11.51 1.18
C LEU A 124 11.24 -12.62 0.33
N HIS A 125 10.56 -13.06 -0.74
CA HIS A 125 11.13 -14.01 -1.69
C HIS A 125 12.32 -13.44 -2.46
N ASP A 126 12.26 -12.18 -2.90
CA ASP A 126 13.39 -11.50 -3.55
C ASP A 126 14.60 -11.32 -2.61
N LEU A 127 14.35 -11.12 -1.31
CA LEU A 127 15.39 -11.01 -0.28
C LEU A 127 15.98 -12.37 0.12
N ALA A 128 15.17 -13.43 0.12
CA ALA A 128 15.58 -14.80 0.44
C ALA A 128 16.28 -15.52 -0.72
N GLY A 129 16.12 -15.02 -1.96
CA GLY A 129 16.77 -15.52 -3.17
C GLY A 129 18.21 -15.03 -3.38
N ARG A 130 18.85 -14.45 -2.36
CA ARG A 130 20.27 -14.04 -2.39
C ARG A 130 21.12 -14.86 -1.44
#